data_AF-A0AA39RUB2-F1
#
_entry.id   AF-A0AA39RUB2-F1
#
_cell.length_a   1.000
_cell.length_b   1.000
_cell.length_c   1.000
_cell.angle_alpha   90.00
_cell.angle_beta   90.00
_cell.angle_gamma   90.00
#
_symmetry.space_group_name_H-M   'P 1'
#
loop_
_entity.id
_entity.type
_entity.pdbx_description
1 polymer ?
#
loop_
_entity_poly.entity_id
_entity_poly.type
_entity_poly.pdbx_seq_one_letter_code
_entity_poly.pdbx_strand_id
1 'polypeptide(L)'
;MMFSFAVKKYHPTRALTLVYEPFAIVTMVVLTYNESKVNTRKRNLVGFILFFASTLSLLLLDLGTAGKGGIGPFLGICAIVACFGVADAHIEGGMIGDLSFMYPEFIQSYVAGMAAAGALTSVLRLLTKAIFEKSHDGLRKGVMLFLAICTFFEFLCIFLYAYFFPKLPIVKYFRSKAASEGSKTVLADLAAGGIRTKPDQIVL
;
A
#
# COMPACT_ATOMS: atom_id res chain seq x y z
N MET A 1 -17.48 1.00 -9.07
CA MET A 1 -18.20 1.53 -10.26
C MET A 1 -17.25 1.79 -11.44
N MET A 2 -15.93 1.67 -11.26
CA MET A 2 -14.90 1.72 -12.31
C MET A 2 -14.92 0.54 -13.29
N PHE A 3 -15.80 -0.46 -13.08
CA PHE A 3 -15.72 -1.74 -13.77
C PHE A 3 -16.95 -2.09 -14.63
N SER A 4 -18.03 -1.30 -14.56
CA SER A 4 -19.27 -1.64 -15.28
C SER A 4 -19.17 -1.63 -16.80
N PHE A 5 -18.07 -1.11 -17.38
CA PHE A 5 -17.97 -0.90 -18.82
C PHE A 5 -17.27 -2.06 -19.58
N ALA A 6 -16.58 -2.97 -18.90
CA ALA A 6 -15.69 -3.93 -19.59
C ALA A 6 -16.39 -5.22 -20.07
N VAL A 7 -17.41 -5.75 -19.39
CA VAL A 7 -18.04 -7.03 -19.78
C VAL A 7 -19.52 -7.08 -19.37
N LYS A 8 -20.45 -6.97 -20.32
CA LYS A 8 -21.91 -7.03 -20.08
C LYS A 8 -22.42 -8.37 -19.52
N LYS A 9 -21.57 -9.40 -19.36
CA LYS A 9 -21.94 -10.75 -18.91
C LYS A 9 -21.24 -11.26 -17.64
N TYR A 10 -20.25 -10.55 -17.09
CA TYR A 10 -19.51 -10.97 -15.89
C TYR A 10 -19.45 -9.82 -14.90
N HIS A 11 -19.69 -10.08 -13.60
CA HIS A 11 -19.54 -9.08 -12.54
C HIS A 11 -18.05 -8.73 -12.36
N PRO A 12 -17.55 -7.64 -12.94
CA PRO A 12 -16.12 -7.40 -13.03
C PRO A 12 -15.52 -7.00 -11.66
N THR A 13 -16.34 -6.49 -10.75
CA THR A 13 -15.97 -6.31 -9.34
C THR A 13 -15.61 -7.62 -8.66
N ARG A 14 -16.30 -8.74 -8.96
CA ARG A 14 -15.99 -10.05 -8.38
C ARG A 14 -14.68 -10.61 -8.95
N ALA A 15 -14.46 -10.44 -10.26
CA ALA A 15 -13.23 -10.88 -10.90
C ALA A 15 -11.99 -10.22 -10.30
N LEU A 16 -12.05 -8.92 -10.00
CA LEU A 16 -10.90 -8.20 -9.46
C LEU A 16 -10.62 -8.53 -8.00
N THR A 17 -11.65 -8.74 -7.18
CA THR A 17 -11.45 -9.30 -5.84
C THR A 17 -10.82 -10.69 -5.89
N LEU A 18 -11.25 -11.55 -6.82
CA LEU A 18 -10.64 -12.87 -7.03
C LEU A 18 -9.20 -12.82 -7.52
N VAL A 19 -8.74 -11.70 -8.07
CA VAL A 19 -7.34 -11.49 -8.43
C VAL A 19 -6.57 -10.87 -7.27
N TYR A 20 -7.15 -9.89 -6.57
CA TYR A 20 -6.50 -9.21 -5.46
C TYR A 20 -6.22 -10.15 -4.28
N GLU A 21 -7.29 -10.79 -3.77
CA GLU A 21 -7.25 -11.51 -2.49
C GLU A 21 -6.26 -12.68 -2.49
N PRO A 22 -6.19 -13.56 -3.52
CA PRO A 22 -5.23 -14.66 -3.49
C PRO A 22 -3.79 -14.15 -3.53
N PHE A 23 -3.50 -13.10 -4.28
CA PHE A 23 -2.15 -12.54 -4.35
C PHE A 23 -1.77 -11.87 -3.01
N ALA A 24 -2.71 -11.18 -2.37
CA ALA A 24 -2.52 -10.62 -1.04
C ALA A 24 -2.24 -11.72 0.00
N ILE A 25 -3.10 -12.74 0.08
CA ILE A 25 -2.97 -13.84 1.05
C ILE A 25 -1.69 -14.64 0.82
N VAL A 26 -1.41 -15.05 -0.43
CA VAL A 26 -0.20 -15.83 -0.74
C VAL A 26 1.05 -15.03 -0.41
N THR A 27 1.10 -13.75 -0.80
CA THR A 27 2.24 -12.87 -0.47
C THR A 27 2.39 -12.71 1.04
N MET A 28 1.29 -12.50 1.77
CA MET A 28 1.30 -12.39 3.23
C MET A 28 1.87 -13.65 3.88
N VAL A 29 1.38 -14.83 3.48
CA VAL A 29 1.86 -16.13 4.00
C VAL A 29 3.36 -16.30 3.74
N VAL A 30 3.81 -16.01 2.53
CA VAL A 30 5.24 -16.11 2.15
C VAL A 30 6.10 -15.14 2.97
N LEU A 31 5.66 -13.90 3.14
CA LEU A 31 6.40 -12.89 3.90
C LEU A 31 6.44 -13.22 5.40
N THR A 32 5.33 -13.71 5.97
CA THR A 32 5.27 -14.14 7.37
C THR A 32 6.14 -15.37 7.62
N TYR A 33 6.14 -16.35 6.71
CA TYR A 33 7.02 -17.52 6.82
C TYR A 33 8.51 -17.15 6.79
N ASN A 34 8.87 -16.10 6.03
CA ASN A 34 10.24 -15.61 5.88
C ASN A 34 10.56 -14.39 6.74
N GLU A 35 9.70 -14.03 7.71
CA GLU A 35 9.76 -12.76 8.44
C GLU A 35 11.15 -12.50 9.05
N SER A 36 11.72 -13.49 9.72
CA SER A 36 13.03 -13.40 10.39
C SER A 36 14.21 -13.04 9.45
N LYS A 37 14.05 -13.23 8.14
CA LYS A 37 15.06 -12.95 7.12
C LYS A 37 14.80 -11.65 6.36
N VAL A 38 13.57 -11.12 6.42
CA VAL A 38 13.15 -9.96 5.64
C VAL A 38 13.38 -8.69 6.45
N ASN A 39 14.12 -7.75 5.88
CA ASN A 39 14.30 -6.44 6.50
C ASN A 39 12.99 -5.63 6.45
N THR A 40 12.51 -5.16 7.60
CA THR A 40 11.17 -4.55 7.67
C THR A 40 11.07 -3.23 6.91
N ARG A 41 12.10 -2.37 7.00
CA ARG A 41 12.19 -1.15 6.17
C ARG A 41 12.03 -1.44 4.69
N LYS A 42 12.82 -2.39 4.17
CA LYS A 42 12.83 -2.73 2.75
C LYS A 42 11.47 -3.28 2.33
N ARG A 43 10.88 -4.17 3.14
CA ARG A 43 9.54 -4.72 2.90
C ARG A 43 8.49 -3.61 2.73
N ASN A 44 8.40 -2.70 3.70
CA ASN A 44 7.42 -1.62 3.69
C ASN A 44 7.67 -0.63 2.54
N LEU A 45 8.92 -0.27 2.28
CA LEU A 45 9.26 0.66 1.20
C LEU A 45 8.98 0.07 -0.19
N VAL A 46 9.28 -1.22 -0.40
CA VAL A 46 8.91 -1.95 -1.63
C VAL A 46 7.39 -1.94 -1.79
N GLY A 47 6.65 -2.23 -0.72
CA GLY A 47 5.19 -2.16 -0.73
C GLY A 47 4.67 -0.79 -1.16
N PHE A 48 5.10 0.29 -0.50
CA PHE A 48 4.66 1.65 -0.83
C PHE A 48 5.02 2.06 -2.27
N ILE A 49 6.23 1.75 -2.74
CA ILE A 49 6.65 2.04 -4.13
C ILE A 49 5.81 1.25 -5.12
N LEU A 50 5.55 -0.03 -4.85
CA LEU A 50 4.74 -0.88 -5.73
C LEU A 50 3.29 -0.41 -5.77
N PHE A 51 2.73 0.03 -4.64
CA PHE A 51 1.38 0.60 -4.57
C PHE A 51 1.28 1.88 -5.42
N PHE A 52 2.22 2.82 -5.22
CA PHE A 52 2.34 4.04 -6.03
C PHE A 52 2.48 3.75 -7.53
N ALA A 53 3.39 2.84 -7.89
CA ALA A 53 3.61 2.46 -9.29
C ALA A 53 2.36 1.80 -9.90
N SER A 54 1.61 1.02 -9.13
CA SER A 54 0.36 0.37 -9.56
C SER A 54 -0.74 1.41 -9.82
N THR A 55 -0.93 2.38 -8.92
CA THR A 55 -1.91 3.47 -9.13
C THR A 55 -1.53 4.36 -10.30
N LEU A 56 -0.26 4.71 -10.43
CA LEU A 56 0.24 5.44 -11.59
C LEU A 56 0.04 4.65 -12.89
N SER A 57 0.25 3.33 -12.87
CA SER A 57 0.00 2.46 -14.02
C SER A 57 -1.46 2.41 -14.43
N LEU A 58 -2.42 2.42 -13.48
CA LEU A 58 -3.84 2.55 -13.81
C LEU A 58 -4.15 3.87 -14.52
N LEU A 59 -3.56 4.97 -14.04
CA LEU A 59 -3.73 6.29 -14.63
C LEU A 59 -3.16 6.35 -16.06
N LEU A 60 -1.96 5.79 -16.27
CA LEU A 60 -1.34 5.68 -17.59
C LEU A 60 -2.11 4.73 -18.52
N LEU A 61 -2.67 3.65 -18.00
CA LEU A 61 -3.48 2.72 -18.77
C LEU A 61 -4.77 3.37 -19.26
N ASP A 62 -5.47 4.14 -18.41
CA ASP A 62 -6.66 4.89 -18.84
C ASP A 62 -6.31 5.95 -19.91
N LEU A 63 -5.21 6.68 -19.73
CA LEU A 63 -4.73 7.66 -20.71
C LEU A 63 -4.39 7.00 -22.05
N GLY A 64 -3.58 5.94 -22.03
CA GLY A 64 -3.11 5.26 -23.24
C GLY A 64 -4.21 4.51 -23.99
N THR A 65 -5.23 4.04 -23.29
CA THR A 65 -6.39 3.38 -23.90
C THR A 65 -7.51 4.36 -24.27
N ALA A 66 -7.36 5.64 -23.92
CA ALA A 66 -8.42 6.65 -24.01
C ALA A 66 -9.74 6.18 -23.35
N GLY A 67 -9.64 5.39 -22.28
CA GLY A 67 -10.79 4.79 -21.58
C GLY A 67 -11.56 3.76 -22.42
N LYS A 68 -11.01 3.32 -23.56
CA LYS A 68 -11.63 2.28 -24.39
C LYS A 68 -11.50 0.94 -23.69
N GLY A 69 -12.62 0.24 -23.56
CA GLY A 69 -12.65 -1.13 -23.06
C GLY A 69 -12.07 -2.14 -24.06
N GLY A 70 -11.90 -3.37 -23.60
CA GLY A 70 -11.42 -4.49 -24.41
C GLY A 70 -10.69 -5.51 -23.55
N ILE A 71 -10.32 -6.65 -24.17
CA ILE A 71 -9.59 -7.71 -23.48
C ILE A 71 -8.21 -7.24 -23.02
N GLY A 72 -7.48 -6.48 -23.85
CA GLY A 72 -6.15 -5.96 -23.50
C GLY A 72 -6.16 -5.05 -22.26
N PRO A 73 -6.95 -3.96 -22.24
CA PRO A 73 -7.09 -3.10 -21.06
C PRO A 73 -7.59 -3.86 -19.83
N PHE A 74 -8.52 -4.82 -20.01
CA PHE A 74 -9.00 -5.65 -18.91
C PHE A 74 -7.89 -6.51 -18.29
N LEU A 75 -7.08 -7.20 -19.11
CA LEU A 75 -5.94 -7.98 -18.64
C LEU A 75 -4.89 -7.09 -17.94
N GLY A 76 -4.65 -5.89 -18.47
CA GLY A 76 -3.78 -4.88 -17.85
C GLY A 76 -4.29 -4.49 -16.45
N ILE A 77 -5.59 -4.21 -16.32
CA ILE A 77 -6.21 -3.92 -15.02
C ILE A 77 -6.05 -5.11 -14.06
N CYS A 78 -6.31 -6.35 -14.51
CA CYS A 78 -6.13 -7.53 -13.66
C CYS A 78 -4.69 -7.68 -13.17
N ALA A 79 -3.70 -7.50 -14.06
CA ALA A 79 -2.29 -7.54 -13.67
C ALA A 79 -1.95 -6.46 -12.62
N ILE A 80 -2.44 -5.24 -12.81
CA ILE A 80 -2.22 -4.15 -11.85
C ILE A 80 -2.91 -4.43 -10.51
N VAL A 81 -4.12 -5.03 -10.52
CA VAL A 81 -4.82 -5.44 -9.30
C VAL A 81 -4.09 -6.55 -8.55
N ALA A 82 -3.44 -7.48 -9.25
CA ALA A 82 -2.56 -8.45 -8.61
C ALA A 82 -1.36 -7.75 -7.92
N CYS A 83 -0.76 -6.76 -8.58
CA CYS A 83 0.31 -5.94 -7.98
C CYS A 83 -0.17 -5.19 -6.73
N PHE A 84 -1.40 -4.66 -6.72
CA PHE A 84 -1.98 -4.06 -5.52
C PHE A 84 -2.08 -5.05 -4.36
N GLY A 85 -2.56 -6.28 -4.61
CA GLY A 85 -2.63 -7.30 -3.56
C GLY A 85 -1.24 -7.64 -2.97
N VAL A 86 -0.23 -7.75 -3.83
CA VAL A 86 1.17 -7.94 -3.40
C VAL A 86 1.67 -6.74 -2.58
N ALA A 87 1.43 -5.52 -3.05
CA ALA A 87 1.84 -4.29 -2.38
C ALA A 87 1.18 -4.14 -1.01
N ASP A 88 -0.11 -4.43 -0.92
CA ASP A 88 -0.89 -4.37 0.30
C ASP A 88 -0.37 -5.34 1.36
N ALA A 89 -0.09 -6.60 0.97
CA ALA A 89 0.50 -7.58 1.88
C ALA A 89 1.90 -7.18 2.40
N HIS A 90 2.67 -6.42 1.61
CA HIS A 90 3.93 -5.86 2.07
C HIS A 90 3.71 -4.78 3.13
N ILE A 91 2.83 -3.81 2.86
CA ILE A 91 2.58 -2.65 3.70
C ILE A 91 1.81 -3.05 4.96
N GLU A 92 0.61 -3.62 4.84
CA GLU A 92 -0.24 -3.91 6.00
C GLU A 92 0.44 -4.91 6.94
N GLY A 93 0.95 -6.01 6.39
CA GLY A 93 1.60 -7.03 7.20
C GLY A 93 2.92 -6.54 7.82
N GLY A 94 3.67 -5.70 7.09
CA GLY A 94 4.93 -5.15 7.59
C GLY A 94 4.73 -4.06 8.63
N MET A 95 3.74 -3.19 8.45
CA MET A 95 3.38 -2.12 9.40
C MET A 95 2.73 -2.68 10.65
N ILE A 96 1.76 -3.59 10.55
CA ILE A 96 1.14 -4.22 11.73
C ILE A 96 2.19 -5.01 12.52
N GLY A 97 3.08 -5.74 11.83
CA GLY A 97 4.22 -6.42 12.45
C GLY A 97 5.13 -5.45 13.21
N ASP A 98 5.58 -4.37 12.57
CA ASP A 98 6.43 -3.33 13.19
C ASP A 98 5.77 -2.70 14.42
N LEU A 99 4.47 -2.39 14.34
CA LEU A 99 3.74 -1.73 15.42
C LEU A 99 3.41 -2.69 16.58
N SER A 100 3.37 -4.00 16.34
CA SER A 100 3.07 -5.00 17.39
C SER A 100 4.14 -5.08 18.48
N PHE A 101 5.38 -4.68 18.17
CA PHE A 101 6.47 -4.56 19.13
C PHE A 101 6.43 -3.25 19.94
N MET A 102 5.46 -2.38 19.68
CA MET A 102 5.28 -1.09 20.33
C MET A 102 4.02 -1.08 21.20
N TYR A 103 3.54 0.10 21.57
CA TYR A 103 2.30 0.26 22.32
C TYR A 103 1.06 -0.06 21.45
N PRO A 104 0.01 -0.69 22.02
CA PRO A 104 -1.20 -1.10 21.27
C PRO A 104 -1.94 0.08 20.63
N GLU A 105 -1.83 1.27 21.20
CA GLU A 105 -2.40 2.51 20.68
C GLU A 105 -1.91 2.84 19.26
N PHE A 106 -0.70 2.38 18.87
CA PHE A 106 -0.21 2.61 17.52
C PHE A 106 -0.88 1.72 16.48
N ILE A 107 -1.14 0.45 16.78
CA ILE A 107 -1.95 -0.41 15.90
C ILE A 107 -3.37 0.17 15.80
N GLN A 108 -3.96 0.58 16.92
CA GLN A 108 -5.28 1.21 16.91
C GLN A 108 -5.30 2.47 16.05
N SER A 109 -4.30 3.34 16.17
CA SER A 109 -4.18 4.55 15.36
C SER A 109 -4.02 4.22 13.87
N TYR A 110 -3.26 3.18 13.53
CA TYR A 110 -3.08 2.72 12.14
C TYR A 110 -4.39 2.21 11.54
N VAL A 111 -5.09 1.33 12.26
CA VAL A 111 -6.40 0.79 11.82
C VAL A 111 -7.47 1.88 11.76
N ALA A 112 -7.47 2.83 12.70
CA ALA A 112 -8.36 4.01 12.64
C ALA A 112 -8.07 4.87 11.40
N GLY A 113 -6.80 5.05 11.04
CA GLY A 113 -6.39 5.71 9.79
C GLY A 113 -6.92 4.99 8.54
N MET A 114 -6.85 3.66 8.50
CA MET A 114 -7.42 2.84 7.42
C MET A 114 -8.93 3.03 7.30
N ALA A 115 -9.66 3.00 8.42
CA ALA A 115 -11.10 3.25 8.44
C ALA A 115 -11.45 4.66 7.95
N ALA A 116 -10.68 5.68 8.38
CA ALA A 116 -10.83 7.05 7.93
C ALA A 116 -10.58 7.20 6.41
N ALA A 117 -9.58 6.50 5.87
CA ALA A 117 -9.32 6.47 4.42
C ALA A 117 -10.49 5.87 3.62
N GLY A 118 -11.13 4.80 4.14
CA GLY A 118 -12.34 4.22 3.56
C GLY A 118 -13.54 5.16 3.58
N ALA A 119 -13.73 5.89 4.68
CA ALA A 119 -14.76 6.93 4.79
C ALA A 119 -14.52 8.08 3.80
N LEU A 120 -13.28 8.58 3.74
CA LEU A 120 -12.87 9.63 2.81
C LEU A 120 -13.08 9.22 1.35
N THR A 121 -12.69 7.98 0.99
CA THR A 121 -12.91 7.41 -0.33
C THR A 121 -14.40 7.38 -0.70
N SER A 122 -15.25 7.02 0.26
CA SER A 122 -16.71 6.98 0.07
C SER A 122 -17.29 8.38 -0.17
N VAL A 123 -16.87 9.37 0.63
CA VAL A 123 -17.24 10.77 0.45
C VAL A 123 -16.79 11.28 -0.92
N LEU A 124 -15.52 11.06 -1.28
CA LEU A 124 -14.97 11.49 -2.56
C LEU A 124 -15.73 10.87 -3.73
N ARG A 125 -16.13 9.60 -3.62
CA ARG A 125 -16.94 8.93 -4.64
C ARG A 125 -18.34 9.54 -4.79
N LEU A 126 -18.99 9.91 -3.69
CA LEU A 126 -20.30 10.57 -3.72
C LEU A 126 -20.20 11.97 -4.33
N LEU A 127 -19.20 12.77 -3.92
CA LEU A 127 -18.94 14.09 -4.47
C LEU A 127 -18.62 14.04 -5.96
N THR A 128 -17.75 13.11 -6.35
CA THR A 128 -17.40 12.88 -7.76
C THR A 128 -18.65 12.55 -8.58
N LYS A 129 -19.52 11.67 -8.07
CA LYS A 129 -20.79 11.39 -8.74
C LYS A 129 -21.62 12.66 -8.86
N ALA A 130 -21.83 13.40 -7.77
CA ALA A 130 -22.65 14.62 -7.76
C ALA A 130 -22.13 15.71 -8.73
N ILE A 131 -20.81 15.90 -8.80
CA ILE A 131 -20.17 16.92 -9.66
C ILE A 131 -20.22 16.51 -11.13
N PHE A 132 -19.97 15.23 -11.43
CA PHE A 132 -19.77 14.76 -12.80
C PHE A 132 -20.98 14.06 -13.42
N GLU A 133 -22.09 13.88 -12.70
CA GLU A 133 -23.29 13.15 -13.19
C GLU A 133 -23.84 13.70 -14.51
N LYS A 134 -23.76 15.02 -14.72
CA LYS A 134 -24.24 15.70 -15.94
C LYS A 134 -23.13 16.02 -16.95
N SER A 135 -21.89 15.60 -16.70
CA SER A 135 -20.75 15.89 -17.58
C SER A 135 -20.55 14.80 -18.62
N HIS A 136 -20.23 15.19 -19.86
CA HIS A 136 -19.73 14.23 -20.85
C HIS A 136 -18.46 13.55 -20.33
N ASP A 137 -18.44 12.21 -20.36
CA ASP A 137 -17.42 11.35 -19.76
C ASP A 137 -17.20 11.55 -18.26
N GLY A 138 -18.23 12.00 -17.54
CA GLY A 138 -18.14 12.34 -16.12
C GLY A 138 -17.59 11.23 -15.23
N LEU A 139 -17.97 9.98 -15.48
CA LEU A 139 -17.46 8.83 -14.72
C LEU A 139 -15.95 8.65 -14.89
N ARG A 140 -15.44 8.82 -16.11
CA ARG A 140 -14.01 8.67 -16.42
C ARG A 140 -13.20 9.82 -15.80
N LYS A 141 -13.66 11.06 -15.94
CA LYS A 141 -13.04 12.23 -15.30
C LYS A 141 -12.97 12.05 -13.78
N GLY A 142 -14.04 11.53 -13.20
CA GLY A 142 -14.10 11.21 -11.78
C GLY A 142 -13.09 10.14 -11.33
N VAL A 143 -12.97 9.06 -12.09
CA VAL A 143 -11.97 8.01 -11.85
C VAL A 143 -10.55 8.57 -11.98
N MET A 144 -10.28 9.36 -13.01
CA MET A 144 -8.97 9.98 -13.23
C MET A 144 -8.58 10.94 -12.11
N LEU A 145 -9.53 11.76 -11.64
CA LEU A 145 -9.32 12.63 -10.48
C LEU A 145 -9.03 11.82 -9.21
N PHE A 146 -9.79 10.75 -8.97
CA PHE A 146 -9.59 9.87 -7.83
C PHE A 146 -8.20 9.22 -7.86
N LEU A 147 -7.80 8.63 -9.00
CA LEU A 147 -6.50 8.00 -9.18
C LEU A 147 -5.35 9.01 -9.02
N ALA A 148 -5.52 10.24 -9.51
CA ALA A 148 -4.52 11.29 -9.33
C ALA A 148 -4.34 11.66 -7.84
N ILE A 149 -5.45 11.79 -7.10
CA ILE A 149 -5.42 12.07 -5.66
C ILE A 149 -4.75 10.90 -4.92
N CYS A 150 -5.13 9.65 -5.20
CA CYS A 150 -4.51 8.47 -4.59
C CYS A 150 -3.00 8.41 -4.87
N THR A 151 -2.59 8.62 -6.13
CA THR A 151 -1.17 8.64 -6.53
C THR A 151 -0.38 9.68 -5.74
N PHE A 152 -0.95 10.86 -5.50
CA PHE A 152 -0.32 11.90 -4.69
C PHE A 152 -0.19 11.49 -3.21
N PHE A 153 -1.25 10.95 -2.61
CA PHE A 153 -1.20 10.48 -1.22
C PHE A 153 -0.22 9.31 -1.03
N GLU A 154 -0.15 8.38 -1.98
CA GLU A 154 0.79 7.27 -1.95
C GLU A 154 2.24 7.75 -2.06
N PHE A 155 2.51 8.73 -2.93
CA PHE A 155 3.82 9.38 -2.98
C PHE A 155 4.17 10.04 -1.63
N LEU A 156 3.21 10.72 -1.02
CA LEU A 156 3.38 11.31 0.31
C LEU A 156 3.64 10.23 1.37
N CYS A 157 2.96 9.08 1.31
CA CYS A 157 3.21 7.95 2.20
C CYS A 157 4.64 7.41 2.07
N ILE A 158 5.17 7.28 0.84
CA ILE A 158 6.58 6.91 0.61
C ILE A 158 7.50 7.91 1.32
N PHE A 159 7.26 9.21 1.13
CA PHE A 159 8.09 10.26 1.71
C PHE A 159 8.04 10.26 3.25
N LEU A 160 6.84 10.19 3.82
CA LEU A 160 6.64 10.13 5.27
C LEU A 160 7.30 8.89 5.88
N TYR A 161 7.12 7.72 5.27
CA TYR A 161 7.71 6.48 5.75
C TYR A 161 9.25 6.45 5.59
N ALA A 162 9.77 6.93 4.46
CA ALA A 162 11.20 6.86 4.18
C ALA A 162 12.03 7.84 5.02
N TYR A 163 11.51 9.05 5.27
CA TYR A 163 12.27 10.16 5.85
C TYR A 163 11.85 10.56 7.26
N PHE A 164 10.55 10.56 7.58
CA PHE A 164 10.04 11.02 8.87
C PHE A 164 9.93 9.88 9.89
N PHE A 165 9.33 8.77 9.49
CA PHE A 165 9.06 7.63 10.38
C PHE A 165 10.30 7.11 11.12
N PRO A 166 11.48 6.89 10.48
CA PRO A 166 12.66 6.39 11.18
C PRO A 166 13.30 7.42 12.11
N LYS A 167 12.97 8.72 11.94
CA LYS A 167 13.52 9.80 12.75
C LYS A 167 12.74 10.06 14.03
N LEU A 168 11.53 9.51 14.17
CA LEU A 168 10.72 9.67 15.37
C LEU A 168 11.42 9.03 16.59
N PRO A 169 11.59 9.75 17.71
CA PRO A 169 12.29 9.24 18.89
C PRO A 169 11.69 7.94 19.43
N ILE A 170 10.36 7.83 19.44
CA ILE A 170 9.66 6.63 19.91
C ILE A 170 9.93 5.41 19.02
N VAL A 171 9.96 5.61 17.70
CA VAL A 171 10.27 4.55 16.73
C VAL A 171 11.72 4.09 16.89
N LYS A 172 12.66 5.02 17.11
CA LYS A 172 14.06 4.68 17.40
C LYS A 172 14.20 3.87 18.68
N TYR A 173 13.49 4.26 19.75
CA TYR A 173 13.52 3.55 21.03
C TYR A 173 13.07 2.10 20.86
N PHE A 174 11.88 1.86 20.30
CA PHE A 174 11.35 0.51 20.12
C PHE A 174 12.17 -0.34 19.17
N ARG A 175 12.70 0.23 18.08
CA ARG A 175 13.58 -0.51 17.16
C ARG A 175 14.92 -0.85 17.79
N SER A 176 15.44 0.00 18.68
CA SER A 176 16.67 -0.29 19.43
C SER A 176 16.43 -1.40 20.46
N LYS A 177 15.27 -1.36 21.13
CA LYS A 177 14.83 -2.42 22.04
C LYS A 177 14.69 -3.76 21.32
N ALA A 178 13.98 -3.80 20.19
CA ALA A 178 13.84 -5.00 19.38
C ALA A 178 15.19 -5.56 18.91
N ALA A 179 16.14 -4.70 18.53
CA ALA A 179 17.50 -5.12 18.17
C ALA A 179 18.24 -5.73 19.38
N SER A 180 18.11 -5.15 20.58
CA SER A 180 18.71 -5.70 21.80
C SER A 180 18.12 -7.04 22.23
N GLU A 181 16.87 -7.31 21.86
CA GLU A 181 16.17 -8.58 22.06
C GLU A 181 16.48 -9.61 20.94
N GLY A 182 17.41 -9.29 20.04
CA GLY A 182 17.94 -10.20 19.02
C GLY A 182 17.32 -10.05 17.62
N SER A 183 16.44 -9.07 17.40
CA SER A 183 15.84 -8.85 16.07
C SER A 183 16.84 -8.25 15.08
N LYS A 184 17.14 -8.99 14.01
CA LYS A 184 18.04 -8.55 12.92
C LYS A 184 17.31 -7.76 11.83
N THR A 185 15.98 -7.76 11.82
CA THR A 185 15.15 -7.18 10.75
C THR A 185 15.10 -5.66 10.80
N VAL A 186 15.35 -5.06 11.98
CA VAL A 186 15.26 -3.61 12.24
C VAL A 186 16.59 -2.84 12.04
N LEU A 187 17.68 -3.51 11.65
CA LEU A 187 19.00 -2.88 11.53
C LEU A 187 19.04 -1.75 10.49
N ALA A 188 18.42 -1.95 9.32
CA ALA A 188 18.35 -0.90 8.30
C ALA A 188 17.46 0.29 8.71
N ASP A 189 16.50 0.05 9.60
CA ASP A 189 15.65 1.09 10.17
C ASP A 189 16.41 1.95 11.19
N LEU A 190 17.24 1.33 12.03
CA LEU A 190 18.12 2.04 12.97
C LEU A 190 19.12 2.91 12.22
N ALA A 191 19.75 2.37 11.17
CA ALA A 191 20.65 3.13 10.31
C ALA A 191 19.95 4.35 9.68
N ALA A 192 18.70 4.20 9.24
CA ALA A 192 17.89 5.30 8.71
C ALA A 192 17.54 6.36 9.77
N GLY A 193 17.36 5.94 11.02
CA GLY A 193 17.19 6.81 12.18
C GLY A 193 18.48 7.45 12.69
N GLY A 194 19.64 7.17 12.08
CA GLY A 194 20.94 7.69 12.49
C GLY A 194 21.58 6.94 13.68
N ILE A 195 21.07 5.76 14.03
CA ILE A 195 21.64 4.89 15.07
C ILE A 195 22.48 3.82 14.38
N ARG A 196 23.80 3.82 14.63
CA ARG A 196 24.69 2.74 14.21
C ARG A 196 24.78 1.71 15.33
N THR A 197 24.18 0.54 15.12
CA THR A 197 24.44 -0.63 15.96
C THR A 197 25.86 -1.11 15.68
N LYS A 198 26.73 -1.12 16.70
CA LYS A 198 28.06 -1.77 16.58
C LYS A 198 27.82 -3.27 16.34
N PRO A 199 28.55 -3.91 15.40
CA PRO A 199 28.54 -5.37 15.32
C PRO A 199 29.03 -5.92 16.66
N ASP A 200 28.36 -6.98 17.13
CA ASP A 200 28.54 -7.61 18.44
C ASP A 200 30.00 -7.58 18.92
N GLN A 201 30.24 -6.88 20.05
CA GLN A 201 31.29 -7.31 20.95
C GLN A 201 30.81 -8.64 21.51
N ILE A 202 31.25 -9.73 20.86
CA ILE A 202 31.31 -11.05 21.46
C ILE A 202 32.09 -10.87 22.76
N VAL A 203 31.38 -10.79 23.88
CA VAL A 203 31.99 -10.96 25.19
C VAL A 203 32.33 -12.44 25.29
N LEU A 204 33.62 -12.69 25.53
CA LEU A 204 34.36 -13.96 25.59
C LEU A 204 33.55 -15.22 25.92
#